data_AF-W7UXB3-F1
#
_entry.id   AF-W7UXB3-F1
#
_cell.length_a   1.000
_cell.length_b   1.000
_cell.length_c   1.000
_cell.angle_alpha   90.00
_cell.angle_beta   90.00
_cell.angle_gamma   90.00
#
_symmetry.space_group_name_H-M   'P 1'
#
loop_
_entity.id
_entity.type
_entity.pdbx_description
1 polymer ?
#
loop_
_entity_poly.entity_id
_entity_poly.type
_entity_poly.pdbx_seq_one_letter_code
_entity_poly.pdbx_strand_id
1 'polypeptide(L)'
;MLGNDEKVWVYLDRREIWDMFVRMAAKERFRFGELPAEKWKFSYVVSVHSSGDMGHLPLFVWCRSFEADTDNCPKKVDFRKFTENGNDYYCLQSRFYRMTF
;
A
#
# COMPACT_ATOMS: atom_id res chain seq x y z
N MET A 1 4.81 -11.65 14.10
CA MET A 1 5.62 -11.82 12.88
C MET A 1 4.80 -11.36 11.69
N LEU A 2 5.30 -10.41 10.91
CA LEU A 2 4.74 -10.08 9.60
C LEU A 2 4.86 -11.37 8.76
N GLY A 3 3.74 -12.05 8.50
CA GLY A 3 3.74 -13.42 7.96
C GLY A 3 4.57 -13.57 6.68
N ASN A 4 5.14 -14.77 6.48
CA ASN A 4 6.15 -15.13 5.49
C ASN A 4 5.69 -15.12 4.02
N ASP A 5 4.44 -14.76 3.73
CA ASP A 5 4.01 -14.58 2.35
C ASP A 5 4.63 -13.32 1.78
N GLU A 6 5.15 -13.38 0.55
CA GLU A 6 5.67 -12.20 -0.14
C GLU A 6 4.61 -11.09 -0.14
N LYS A 7 5.04 -9.90 0.31
CA LYS A 7 4.18 -8.74 0.52
C LYS A 7 4.76 -7.51 -0.13
N VAL A 8 3.88 -6.68 -0.66
CA VAL A 8 4.17 -5.30 -1.06
C VAL A 8 3.24 -4.37 -0.31
N TRP A 9 3.78 -3.28 0.22
CA TRP A 9 2.98 -2.23 0.86
C TRP A 9 2.82 -1.07 -0.10
N VAL A 10 1.58 -0.70 -0.38
CA VAL A 10 1.22 0.29 -1.38
C VAL A 10 0.68 1.52 -0.68
N TYR A 11 1.40 2.64 -0.85
CA TYR A 11 1.01 3.96 -0.39
C TYR A 11 0.04 4.63 -1.37
N LEU A 12 -1.08 5.11 -0.85
CA LEU A 12 -2.20 5.71 -1.55
C LEU A 12 -2.46 7.09 -0.92
N ASP A 13 -2.01 8.16 -1.59
CA ASP A 13 -1.90 9.51 -1.00
C ASP A 13 -3.22 10.29 -1.00
N ARG A 14 -4.10 10.06 -1.97
CA ARG A 14 -5.41 10.73 -2.10
C ARG A 14 -6.49 9.83 -2.70
N ARG A 15 -7.75 10.24 -2.54
CA ARG A 15 -8.93 9.45 -2.94
C ARG A 15 -8.91 9.03 -4.41
N GLU A 16 -8.46 9.91 -5.29
CA GLU A 16 -8.38 9.65 -6.74
C GLU A 16 -7.43 8.48 -7.05
N ILE A 17 -6.32 8.38 -6.30
CA ILE A 17 -5.31 7.33 -6.41
C ILE A 17 -5.84 6.02 -5.84
N TRP A 18 -6.63 6.07 -4.76
CA TRP A 18 -7.38 4.91 -4.26
C TRP A 18 -8.38 4.37 -5.27
N ASP A 19 -9.20 5.24 -5.86
CA ASP A 19 -10.21 4.80 -6.84
C ASP A 19 -9.54 4.18 -8.08
N MET A 20 -8.38 4.71 -8.49
CA MET A 20 -7.55 4.10 -9.53
C MET A 20 -7.02 2.73 -9.11
N PHE A 21 -6.50 2.61 -7.88
CA PHE A 21 -6.01 1.35 -7.32
C PHE A 21 -7.11 0.28 -7.31
N VAL A 22 -8.31 0.59 -6.83
CA VAL A 22 -9.45 -0.34 -6.79
C VAL A 22 -9.81 -0.84 -8.20
N ARG A 23 -9.82 0.05 -9.21
CA ARG A 23 -10.10 -0.32 -10.61
C ARG A 23 -9.05 -1.27 -11.18
N MET A 24 -7.77 -0.99 -10.93
CA MET A 24 -6.68 -1.86 -11.36
C MET A 24 -6.73 -3.20 -10.64
N ALA A 25 -6.99 -3.16 -9.33
CA ALA A 25 -7.11 -4.36 -8.51
C ALA A 25 -8.23 -5.28 -8.97
N ALA A 26 -9.39 -4.73 -9.34
CA ALA A 26 -10.48 -5.50 -9.94
C ALA A 26 -10.09 -6.15 -11.28
N LYS A 27 -9.36 -5.42 -12.14
CA LYS A 27 -8.88 -5.93 -13.43
C LYS A 27 -7.86 -7.07 -13.25
N GLU A 28 -6.99 -6.95 -12.26
CA GLU A 28 -5.96 -7.93 -11.90
C GLU A 28 -6.48 -9.07 -10.99
N ARG A 29 -7.78 -9.04 -10.65
CA ARG A 29 -8.47 -10.05 -9.82
C ARG A 29 -7.97 -10.14 -8.37
N PHE A 30 -7.46 -9.03 -7.81
CA PHE A 30 -7.16 -8.92 -6.37
C PHE A 30 -8.43 -8.89 -5.52
N ARG A 31 -8.29 -9.24 -4.24
CA ARG A 31 -9.40 -9.36 -3.27
C ARG A 31 -9.15 -8.52 -2.03
N PHE A 32 -10.15 -7.78 -1.58
CA PHE A 32 -10.10 -6.89 -0.43
C PHE A 32 -10.26 -7.62 0.93
N GLY A 33 -9.72 -8.84 1.04
CA GLY A 33 -9.94 -9.72 2.19
C GLY A 33 -11.44 -9.98 2.41
N GLU A 34 -11.87 -10.06 3.67
CA GLU A 34 -13.28 -10.28 4.03
C GLU A 34 -14.19 -9.06 3.80
N LEU A 35 -13.62 -7.86 3.66
CA LEU A 35 -14.37 -6.63 3.47
C LEU A 35 -14.43 -6.27 1.98
N PRO A 36 -15.59 -5.86 1.43
CA PRO A 36 -15.65 -5.38 0.06
C PRO A 36 -14.97 -4.01 -0.08
N ALA A 37 -14.45 -3.70 -1.28
CA ALA A 37 -13.60 -2.54 -1.56
C ALA A 37 -14.22 -1.20 -1.12
N GLU A 38 -15.53 -1.04 -1.28
CA GLU A 38 -16.29 0.16 -0.92
C GLU A 38 -16.41 0.39 0.60
N LYS A 39 -16.21 -0.67 1.41
CA LYS A 39 -16.19 -0.58 2.87
C LYS A 39 -14.80 -0.38 3.45
N TRP A 40 -13.77 -0.52 2.62
CA TRP A 40 -12.43 -0.17 3.02
C TRP A 40 -12.36 1.34 3.23
N LYS A 41 -11.99 1.73 4.45
CA LYS A 41 -11.65 3.11 4.72
C LYS A 41 -10.45 3.47 3.86
N PHE A 42 -10.42 4.70 3.36
CA PHE A 42 -9.27 5.28 2.67
C PHE A 42 -8.04 5.13 3.59
N SER A 43 -7.30 4.05 3.37
CA SER A 43 -6.10 3.75 4.12
C SER A 43 -4.97 4.27 3.28
N TYR A 44 -4.09 5.03 3.92
CA TYR A 44 -2.88 5.48 3.25
C TYR A 44 -2.02 4.32 2.80
N VAL A 45 -2.12 3.15 3.43
CA VAL A 45 -1.26 2.01 3.10
C VAL A 45 -2.03 0.70 3.10
N VAL A 46 -1.94 -0.01 1.97
CA VAL A 46 -2.49 -1.36 1.79
C VAL A 46 -1.35 -2.36 1.70
N SER A 47 -1.47 -3.51 2.37
CA SER A 47 -0.58 -4.65 2.13
C SER A 47 -1.19 -5.58 1.09
N VAL A 48 -0.47 -5.87 0.03
CA VAL A 48 -0.84 -6.83 -1.02
C VAL A 48 -0.04 -8.10 -0.80
N HIS A 49 -0.72 -9.24 -0.67
CA HIS A 49 -0.13 -10.55 -0.48
C HIS A 49 0.03 -11.27 -1.82
N SER A 50 0.97 -12.21 -1.90
CA SER A 50 1.17 -13.06 -3.07
C SER A 50 -0.05 -13.90 -3.47
N SER A 51 -0.97 -14.18 -2.55
CA SER A 51 -2.27 -14.82 -2.84
C SER A 51 -3.23 -13.93 -3.63
N GLY A 52 -2.92 -12.63 -3.75
CA GLY A 52 -3.79 -11.61 -4.30
C GLY A 52 -4.79 -11.03 -3.29
N ASP A 53 -4.72 -11.47 -2.04
CA ASP A 53 -5.49 -10.85 -0.96
C ASP A 53 -4.82 -9.56 -0.47
N MET A 54 -5.65 -8.64 0.01
CA MET A 54 -5.22 -7.36 0.53
C MET A 54 -5.55 -7.22 2.02
N GLY A 55 -4.65 -6.56 2.75
CA GLY A 55 -4.80 -6.22 4.16
C GLY A 55 -4.60 -4.73 4.42
N HIS A 56 -5.17 -4.23 5.52
CA HIS A 56 -4.83 -2.90 6.01
C HIS A 56 -3.48 -2.93 6.71
N LEU A 57 -2.62 -1.95 6.42
CA LEU A 57 -1.40 -1.75 7.19
C LEU A 57 -1.59 -0.60 8.19
N PRO A 58 -1.41 -0.83 9.51
CA PRO A 58 -1.46 0.23 10.49
C PRO A 58 -0.36 1.29 10.25
N LEU A 59 -0.70 2.57 10.41
CA LEU A 59 0.24 3.69 10.18
C LEU A 59 1.51 3.60 11.02
N PHE A 60 1.41 3.14 12.27
CA PHE A 60 2.61 2.98 13.11
C PHE A 60 3.56 1.89 12.58
N VAL A 61 3.02 0.82 11.98
CA VAL A 61 3.84 -0.24 11.36
C VAL A 61 4.55 0.33 10.14
N TRP A 62 3.83 1.11 9.32
CA TRP A 62 4.43 1.84 8.21
C TRP A 62 5.57 2.74 8.69
N CYS A 63 5.34 3.62 9.66
CA CYS A 63 6.38 4.52 10.14
C CYS A 63 7.62 3.79 10.66
N ARG A 64 7.43 2.76 11.51
CA ARG A 64 8.53 1.99 12.12
C ARG A 64 9.35 1.22 11.10
N SER A 65 8.76 0.84 9.98
CA SER A 65 9.44 0.07 8.92
C SER A 65 10.48 0.87 8.11
N PHE A 66 10.60 2.18 8.35
CA PHE A 66 11.67 3.02 7.80
C PHE A 66 12.79 3.28 8.82
N GLU A 67 12.58 2.97 10.10
CA GLU A 67 13.58 3.17 11.16
C GLU A 67 14.44 1.91 11.38
N ALA A 68 13.97 0.75 10.93
CA ALA A 68 14.60 -0.52 11.19
C ALA A 68 15.33 -1.03 9.94
N ASP A 69 16.66 -1.23 10.04
CA ASP A 69 17.41 -2.09 9.14
C ASP A 69 16.91 -3.53 9.36
N THR A 70 15.91 -3.92 8.57
CA THR A 70 15.33 -5.24 8.63
C THR A 70 15.43 -5.86 7.25
N ASP A 71 16.26 -6.89 7.12
CA ASP A 71 16.52 -7.64 5.88
C ASP A 71 15.25 -8.25 5.26
N ASN A 72 14.13 -8.24 5.98
CA ASN A 72 12.85 -8.81 5.57
C ASN A 72 11.68 -7.80 5.54
N CYS A 73 11.95 -6.49 5.47
CA CYS A 73 10.87 -5.53 5.32
C CYS A 73 10.23 -5.65 3.91
N PRO A 74 8.89 -5.74 3.82
CA PRO A 74 8.19 -5.65 2.53
C PRO A 74 8.57 -4.39 1.74
N LYS A 75 8.61 -4.51 0.42
CA LYS A 75 8.81 -3.36 -0.48
C LYS A 75 7.68 -2.36 -0.31
N LYS A 76 8.01 -1.08 -0.34
CA LYS A 76 7.08 0.03 -0.11
C LYS A 76 6.95 0.83 -1.40
N VAL A 77 5.76 0.85 -1.98
CA VAL A 77 5.48 1.42 -3.30
C VAL A 77 4.58 2.64 -3.16
N ASP A 78 4.97 3.75 -3.77
CA ASP A 78 4.11 4.91 -4.01
C ASP A 78 3.30 4.64 -5.28
N PHE A 79 2.00 4.37 -5.13
CA PHE A 79 1.16 3.97 -6.25
C PHE A 79 1.03 5.08 -7.30
N ARG A 80 0.97 6.33 -6.86
CA ARG A 80 0.90 7.48 -7.76
C ARG A 80 2.13 7.51 -8.65
N LYS A 81 3.33 7.45 -8.05
CA LYS A 81 4.59 7.42 -8.82
C LYS A 81 4.69 6.20 -9.75
N PHE A 82 4.21 5.03 -9.29
CA PHE A 82 4.15 3.82 -10.09
C PHE A 82 3.35 4.04 -11.38
N THR A 83 2.17 4.66 -11.28
CA THR A 83 1.33 4.95 -12.45
C THR A 83 1.80 6.13 -13.30
N GLU A 84 2.52 7.10 -12.73
CA GLU A 84 2.92 8.33 -13.44
C GLU A 84 4.25 8.18 -14.19
N ASN A 85 5.29 7.56 -13.60
CA ASN A 85 6.67 7.68 -14.10
C ASN A 85 7.51 6.38 -14.14
N GLY A 86 7.02 5.26 -13.59
CA GLY A 86 7.59 3.90 -13.76
C GLY A 86 9.01 3.60 -13.21
N ASN A 87 9.89 4.60 -13.11
CA ASN A 87 11.33 4.38 -12.86
C ASN A 87 11.82 4.71 -11.43
N ASP A 88 11.01 5.37 -10.61
CA ASP A 88 11.30 5.59 -9.17
C ASP A 88 9.98 5.65 -8.38
N TYR A 89 9.43 4.49 -8.06
CA TYR A 89 8.15 4.37 -7.37
C TYR A 89 8.28 3.84 -5.94
N TYR A 90 9.50 3.67 -5.42
CA TYR A 90 9.66 3.18 -4.05
C TYR A 90 9.55 4.33 -3.04
N CYS A 91 8.89 4.08 -1.92
CA CYS A 91 8.92 4.99 -0.77
C CYS A 91 10.26 4.82 -0.05
N LEU A 92 11.05 5.88 0.02
CA LEU A 92 12.31 5.93 0.77
C LEU A 92 12.15 6.54 2.17
N GLN A 93 10.99 7.14 2.45
CA GLN A 93 10.66 7.78 3.70
C GLN A 93 9.19 7.54 4.05
N SER A 94 8.87 7.58 5.34
CA SER A 94 7.51 7.34 5.86
C SER A 94 6.54 8.51 5.64
N ARG A 95 6.98 9.60 4.99
CA ARG A 95 6.22 10.84 4.91
C ARG A 95 4.95 10.69 4.08
N PHE A 96 3.85 11.16 4.66
CA PHE A 96 2.59 11.39 3.96
C PHE A 96 2.63 12.78 3.33
N TYR A 97 2.24 12.89 2.05
CA TYR A 97 2.11 14.20 1.41
C TYR A 97 1.08 15.02 2.19
N ARG A 98 1.47 16.25 2.58
CA ARG A 98 0.70 17.17 3.45
C ARG A 98 -0.81 17.11 3.17
N MET A 99 -1.59 16.79 4.20
CA MET A 99 -2.98 17.21 4.28
C MET A 99 -3.03 18.55 5.02
N THR A 100 -3.62 19.56 4.40
CA THR A 100 -4.34 20.58 5.16
C THR A 100 -5.56 19.90 5.75
N PHE A 101 -5.60 19.79 7.09
CA PHE A 101 -6.79 19.40 7.83
C PHE A 101 -7.88 20.46 7.70
#